data_AF-A0A372GFF4-F1
#
_entry.id   AF-A0A372GFF4-F1
#
_cell.length_a   1.000
_cell.length_b   1.000
_cell.length_c   1.000
_cell.angle_alpha   90.00
_cell.angle_beta   90.00
_cell.angle_gamma   90.00
#
_symmetry.space_group_name_H-M   'P 1'
#
loop_
_entity.id
_entity.type
_entity.pdbx_description
1 polymer ?
#
loop_
_entity_poly.entity_id
_entity_poly.type
_entity_poly.pdbx_seq_one_letter_code
_entity_poly.pdbx_strand_id
1 'polypeptide(L)'
;MIVERRVTLRFGLESREAETHTNLSAVRQDGRCLWVAGDETATIERLTATVDGDGHVTGYEAQTTVALADLVPLPAGRDEEADIEGLARAGGWLWAVGSHSLKRKKIKPGQSDAKSRKRLATVVREDNRYILVRLPLVTGDDGLPRVVAEDGDRTAAVLGLDEDSLTDLLADDPHLAPFLSIPSKDNGIDIEGIAAHGDRLYIGLRGPVLRGWAVLVEIRPGTHPNDSRRLRALPLDGGKDLYRTHFLDLRGLGIRDLCPHGDDLLVLTGPSMDLDGPVQVVRWRGAATADAAEIVTSDELEVLGDLPYGDGDDHAEGIAVLDEGPGTRLLVVYDSPSPERLTPDGGVVADVVSFTG
;
A
#
# COMPACT_ATOMS: atom_id res chain seq x y z
N MET A 1 3.00 -20.29 -16.45
CA MET A 1 2.26 -19.68 -15.34
C MET A 1 3.31 -19.20 -14.36
N ILE A 2 3.30 -17.92 -13.98
CA ILE A 2 4.35 -17.36 -13.11
C ILE A 2 4.20 -17.75 -11.64
N VAL A 3 3.02 -18.25 -11.25
CA VAL A 3 2.76 -18.81 -9.92
C VAL A 3 3.56 -20.10 -9.76
N GLU A 4 4.58 -20.05 -8.89
CA GLU A 4 5.45 -21.17 -8.54
C GLU A 4 4.79 -22.05 -7.47
N ARG A 5 4.23 -21.41 -6.44
CA ARG A 5 3.50 -22.09 -5.36
C ARG A 5 2.50 -21.18 -4.67
N ARG A 6 1.72 -21.76 -3.76
CA ARG A 6 0.73 -21.10 -2.92
C ARG A 6 1.11 -21.24 -1.46
N VAL A 7 0.89 -20.20 -0.68
CA VAL A 7 1.13 -20.20 0.78
C VAL A 7 -0.13 -19.72 1.49
N THR A 8 -0.43 -20.33 2.64
CA THR A 8 -1.61 -19.96 3.43
C THR A 8 -1.26 -18.90 4.46
N LEU A 9 -2.02 -17.80 4.46
CA LEU A 9 -2.03 -16.77 5.49
C LEU A 9 -3.11 -17.14 6.52
N ARG A 10 -2.71 -17.35 7.77
CA ARG A 10 -3.60 -17.77 8.86
C ARG A 10 -3.81 -16.62 9.84
N PHE A 11 -5.05 -16.16 9.88
CA PHE A 11 -5.50 -15.09 10.75
C PHE A 11 -6.17 -15.63 12.02
N GLY A 12 -6.13 -14.85 13.09
CA GLY A 12 -6.78 -15.08 14.37
C GLY A 12 -8.30 -15.08 14.25
N LEU A 13 -8.97 -15.46 15.34
CA LEU A 13 -10.43 -15.57 15.35
C LEU A 13 -11.13 -14.23 15.08
N GLU A 14 -10.66 -13.14 15.69
CA GLU A 14 -11.30 -11.83 15.59
C GLU A 14 -11.32 -11.30 14.14
N SER A 15 -10.20 -11.35 13.42
CA SER A 15 -10.16 -10.96 11.99
C SER A 15 -11.01 -11.86 11.09
N ARG A 16 -11.20 -13.13 11.46
CA ARG A 16 -12.05 -14.05 10.70
C ARG A 16 -13.53 -13.77 10.92
N GLU A 17 -13.94 -13.52 12.16
CA GLU A 17 -15.32 -13.17 12.50
C GLU A 17 -15.72 -11.79 11.94
N ALA A 18 -14.76 -10.88 11.82
CA ALA A 18 -14.95 -9.55 11.22
C ALA A 18 -14.71 -9.51 9.70
N GLU A 19 -14.29 -10.61 9.08
CA GLU A 19 -13.96 -10.72 7.64
C GLU A 19 -12.82 -9.79 7.15
N THR A 20 -12.08 -9.14 8.05
CA THR A 20 -10.97 -8.19 7.71
C THR A 20 -9.70 -8.86 7.17
N HIS A 21 -9.72 -10.17 6.97
CA HIS A 21 -8.63 -10.96 6.41
C HIS A 21 -8.81 -11.23 4.92
N THR A 22 -9.97 -10.88 4.35
CA THR A 22 -10.34 -11.11 2.94
C THR A 22 -10.27 -9.86 2.07
N ASN A 23 -9.64 -8.80 2.55
CA ASN A 23 -9.52 -7.50 1.89
C ASN A 23 -8.11 -6.94 2.08
N LEU A 24 -7.10 -7.77 1.81
CA LEU A 24 -5.71 -7.39 1.99
C LEU A 24 -5.29 -6.45 0.86
N SER A 25 -4.92 -5.24 1.22
CA SER A 25 -4.47 -4.19 0.31
C SER A 25 -2.95 -4.01 0.36
N ALA A 26 -2.34 -4.16 1.53
CA ALA A 26 -0.92 -3.87 1.72
C ALA A 26 -0.13 -5.06 2.26
N VAL A 27 1.12 -5.22 1.82
CA VAL A 27 2.03 -6.24 2.35
C VAL A 27 3.49 -5.80 2.37
N ARG A 28 4.23 -6.17 3.42
CA ARG A 28 5.68 -5.96 3.49
C ARG A 28 6.38 -7.04 4.31
N GLN A 29 7.41 -7.68 3.74
CA GLN A 29 8.24 -8.62 4.48
C GLN A 29 9.21 -7.90 5.43
N ASP A 30 9.41 -8.46 6.63
CA ASP A 30 10.43 -8.07 7.59
C ASP A 30 11.04 -9.31 8.27
N GLY A 31 12.08 -9.87 7.65
CA GLY A 31 12.69 -11.13 8.08
C GLY A 31 11.67 -12.28 8.04
N ARG A 32 11.43 -12.92 9.20
CA ARG A 32 10.40 -13.97 9.32
C ARG A 32 8.98 -13.43 9.47
N CYS A 33 8.79 -12.12 9.48
CA CYS A 33 7.47 -11.52 9.64
C CYS A 33 6.93 -11.00 8.32
N LEU A 34 5.61 -11.02 8.20
CA LEU A 34 4.86 -10.36 7.16
C LEU A 34 3.96 -9.32 7.81
N TRP A 35 4.19 -8.06 7.49
CA TRP A 35 3.23 -7.00 7.78
C TRP A 35 2.16 -7.01 6.70
N VAL A 36 0.90 -7.01 7.10
CA VAL A 36 -0.25 -6.88 6.19
C VAL A 36 -1.23 -5.85 6.74
N ALA A 37 -1.99 -5.22 5.87
CA ALA A 37 -3.14 -4.39 6.22
C ALA A 37 -4.25 -4.60 5.20
N GLY A 38 -5.46 -4.18 5.55
CA GLY A 38 -6.62 -4.23 4.67
C GLY A 38 -7.39 -2.92 4.66
N ASP A 39 -8.37 -2.83 3.77
CA ASP A 39 -9.13 -1.60 3.52
C ASP A 39 -10.20 -1.30 4.59
N GLU A 40 -10.55 -2.23 5.49
CA GLU A 40 -11.69 -2.06 6.43
C GLU A 40 -11.33 -1.63 7.85
N THR A 41 -10.05 -1.51 8.21
CA THR A 41 -9.64 -1.19 9.58
C THR A 41 -8.64 -0.05 9.68
N ALA A 42 -8.41 0.43 10.91
CA ALA A 42 -7.27 1.26 11.27
C ALA A 42 -6.18 0.43 11.99
N THR A 43 -5.94 -0.79 11.50
CA THR A 43 -4.96 -1.73 12.07
C THR A 43 -3.92 -2.13 11.04
N ILE A 44 -2.78 -2.58 11.56
CA ILE A 44 -1.81 -3.38 10.80
C ILE A 44 -1.63 -4.71 11.52
N GLU A 45 -1.39 -5.74 10.75
CA GLU A 45 -1.23 -7.11 11.26
C GLU A 45 0.19 -7.59 11.01
N ARG A 46 0.74 -8.34 11.96
CA ARG A 46 2.01 -9.06 11.81
C ARG A 46 1.73 -10.56 11.82
N LEU A 47 2.04 -11.23 10.72
CA LEU A 47 2.07 -12.70 10.67
C LEU A 47 3.53 -13.19 10.75
N THR A 48 3.72 -14.43 11.20
CA THR A 48 5.03 -15.08 11.31
C THR A 48 5.12 -16.23 10.32
N ALA A 49 6.18 -16.26 9.54
CA ALA A 49 6.42 -17.29 8.52
C ALA A 49 6.63 -18.66 9.15
N THR A 50 6.05 -19.68 8.53
CA THR A 50 6.47 -21.08 8.66
C THR A 50 7.34 -21.44 7.46
N VAL A 51 8.47 -22.11 7.69
CA VAL A 51 9.43 -22.46 6.64
C VAL A 51 9.67 -23.96 6.56
N ASP A 52 9.99 -24.46 5.36
CA ASP A 52 10.44 -25.84 5.15
C ASP A 52 11.92 -26.04 5.54
N GLY A 53 12.44 -27.26 5.32
CA GLY A 53 13.83 -27.60 5.63
C GLY A 53 14.88 -26.88 4.78
N ASP A 54 14.47 -26.30 3.65
CA ASP A 54 15.32 -25.52 2.74
C ASP A 54 15.19 -24.01 2.99
N GLY A 55 14.34 -23.60 3.94
CA GLY A 55 14.12 -22.21 4.32
C GLY A 55 13.04 -21.49 3.51
N HIS A 56 12.30 -22.19 2.65
CA HIS A 56 11.21 -21.58 1.89
C HIS A 56 9.97 -21.38 2.76
N VAL A 57 9.29 -20.24 2.60
CA VAL A 57 8.02 -19.95 3.25
C VAL A 57 6.93 -20.91 2.75
N THR A 58 6.32 -21.63 3.67
CA THR A 58 5.20 -22.55 3.42
C THR A 58 3.86 -21.99 3.89
N GLY A 59 3.89 -20.95 4.72
CA GLY A 59 2.71 -20.28 5.23
C GLY A 59 3.07 -19.16 6.20
N TYR A 60 2.04 -18.50 6.69
CA TYR A 60 2.14 -17.46 7.72
C TYR A 60 1.06 -17.70 8.77
N GLU A 61 1.41 -17.53 10.04
CA GLU A 61 0.53 -17.77 11.18
C GLU A 61 0.83 -16.82 12.35
N ALA A 62 0.27 -17.09 13.54
CA ALA A 62 0.53 -16.34 14.76
C ALA A 62 0.32 -14.82 14.61
N GLN A 63 -0.85 -14.44 14.09
CA GLN A 63 -1.24 -13.04 13.91
C GLN A 63 -1.09 -12.24 15.20
N THR A 64 -0.50 -11.05 15.07
CA THR A 64 -0.52 -9.98 16.06
C THR A 64 -1.15 -8.74 15.43
N THR A 65 -2.22 -8.24 16.05
CA THR A 65 -2.91 -7.01 15.63
C THR A 65 -2.35 -5.80 16.34
N VAL A 66 -2.13 -4.72 15.59
CA VAL A 66 -1.71 -3.42 16.11
C VAL A 66 -2.69 -2.37 15.63
N ALA A 67 -3.45 -1.77 16.56
CA ALA A 67 -4.26 -0.62 16.25
C ALA A 67 -3.39 0.64 16.13
N LEU A 68 -3.53 1.38 15.02
CA LEU A 68 -2.76 2.61 14.81
C LEU A 68 -3.04 3.64 15.91
N ALA A 69 -4.30 3.70 16.38
CA ALA A 69 -4.74 4.59 17.46
C ALA A 69 -4.00 4.39 18.79
N ASP A 70 -3.39 3.21 19.02
CA ASP A 70 -2.61 2.94 20.23
C ASP A 70 -1.22 3.59 20.17
N LEU A 71 -0.73 3.90 18.96
CA LEU A 71 0.61 4.44 18.71
C LEU A 71 0.58 5.93 18.34
N VAL A 72 -0.43 6.34 17.58
CA VAL A 72 -0.55 7.67 16.99
C VAL A 72 -1.97 8.22 17.09
N PRO A 73 -2.16 9.55 17.15
CA PRO A 73 -3.50 10.12 17.01
C PRO A 73 -4.06 9.84 15.59
N LEU A 74 -5.37 9.66 15.50
CA LEU A 74 -6.11 9.56 14.24
C LEU A 74 -7.12 10.71 14.13
N PRO A 75 -7.28 11.35 12.96
CA PRO A 75 -8.10 12.57 12.81
C PRO A 75 -9.59 12.35 13.09
N ALA A 76 -10.15 11.18 12.76
CA ALA A 76 -11.55 10.83 12.98
C ALA A 76 -11.77 9.86 14.15
N GLY A 77 -10.73 9.58 14.95
CA GLY A 77 -10.80 8.65 16.08
C GLY A 77 -10.49 7.19 15.70
N ARG A 78 -10.56 6.29 16.68
CA ARG A 78 -10.04 4.92 16.57
C ARG A 78 -10.92 3.94 15.78
N ASP A 79 -12.22 4.22 15.71
CA ASP A 79 -13.22 3.28 15.16
C ASP A 79 -13.53 3.55 13.69
N GLU A 80 -12.99 4.65 13.13
CA GLU A 80 -13.12 4.98 11.72
C GLU A 80 -12.00 4.29 10.92
N GLU A 81 -12.39 3.65 9.82
CA GLU A 81 -11.52 2.98 8.86
C GLU A 81 -10.43 3.91 8.31
N ALA A 82 -9.20 3.40 8.21
CA ALA A 82 -8.08 4.17 7.67
C ALA A 82 -7.70 3.77 6.24
N ASP A 83 -8.27 2.68 5.70
CA ASP A 83 -8.06 2.25 4.30
C ASP A 83 -6.56 2.17 4.00
N ILE A 84 -5.84 1.37 4.79
CA ILE A 84 -4.38 1.31 4.73
C ILE A 84 -3.98 0.54 3.49
N GLU A 85 -3.68 1.26 2.41
CA GLU A 85 -3.37 0.67 1.11
C GLU A 85 -1.89 0.33 0.95
N GLY A 86 -1.00 0.97 1.72
CA GLY A 86 0.43 0.80 1.54
C GLY A 86 1.21 0.62 2.83
N LEU A 87 2.20 -0.30 2.80
CA LEU A 87 3.17 -0.52 3.87
C LEU A 87 4.60 -0.42 3.34
N ALA A 88 5.48 0.33 4.01
CA ALA A 88 6.90 0.39 3.67
C ALA A 88 7.80 0.25 4.90
N ARG A 89 9.03 -0.18 4.67
CA ARG A 89 10.02 -0.38 5.74
C ARG A 89 11.38 0.12 5.31
N ALA A 90 11.97 1.02 6.10
CA ALA A 90 13.36 1.45 5.93
C ALA A 90 13.90 2.08 7.22
N GLY A 91 15.21 1.98 7.45
CA GLY A 91 15.90 2.74 8.50
C GLY A 91 15.37 2.51 9.93
N GLY A 92 14.84 1.31 10.22
CA GLY A 92 14.23 1.00 11.51
C GLY A 92 12.82 1.59 11.69
N TRP A 93 12.15 1.99 10.62
CA TRP A 93 10.77 2.47 10.63
C TRP A 93 9.87 1.55 9.82
N LEU A 94 8.64 1.37 10.30
CA LEU A 94 7.52 0.93 9.50
C LEU A 94 6.69 2.15 9.13
N TRP A 95 6.23 2.19 7.89
CA TRP A 95 5.35 3.23 7.36
C TRP A 95 4.05 2.60 6.94
N ALA A 96 2.95 3.30 7.19
CA ALA A 96 1.62 2.94 6.71
C ALA A 96 0.98 4.19 6.09
N VAL A 97 0.31 4.04 4.95
CA VAL A 97 -0.36 5.14 4.26
C VAL A 97 -1.80 4.75 3.96
N GLY A 98 -2.73 5.66 4.23
CA GLY A 98 -4.12 5.51 3.78
C GLY A 98 -4.28 5.91 2.31
N SER A 99 -5.41 5.57 1.69
CA SER A 99 -5.63 5.83 0.26
C SER A 99 -5.64 7.31 -0.15
N HIS A 100 -5.86 8.24 0.79
CA HIS A 100 -6.06 9.66 0.52
C HIS A 100 -7.14 9.95 -0.54
N SER A 101 -8.15 9.09 -0.60
CA SER A 101 -9.15 9.14 -1.66
C SER A 101 -10.50 9.67 -1.23
N LEU A 102 -11.23 10.25 -2.18
CA LEU A 102 -12.66 10.49 -2.04
C LEU A 102 -13.43 9.24 -2.50
N LYS A 103 -14.56 8.94 -1.83
CA LYS A 103 -15.37 7.75 -2.13
C LYS A 103 -16.75 8.13 -2.65
N ARG A 104 -17.14 7.57 -3.81
CA ARG A 104 -18.53 7.61 -4.29
C ARG A 104 -19.33 6.49 -3.63
N LYS A 105 -20.53 6.79 -3.13
CA LYS A 105 -21.37 5.75 -2.50
C LYS A 105 -21.87 4.74 -3.54
N LYS A 106 -21.47 3.47 -3.38
CA LYS A 106 -21.98 2.32 -4.15
C LYS A 106 -23.50 2.20 -4.03
N ILE A 107 -24.18 1.74 -5.09
CA ILE A 107 -25.59 1.33 -5.03
C ILE A 107 -25.71 0.12 -4.08
N LYS A 108 -26.80 0.03 -3.33
CA LYS A 108 -27.07 -1.13 -2.46
C LYS A 108 -28.27 -1.92 -2.99
N PRO A 109 -28.23 -3.27 -2.96
CA PRO A 109 -29.37 -4.11 -3.31
C PRO A 109 -30.64 -3.74 -2.53
N GLY A 110 -31.80 -3.90 -3.16
CA GLY A 110 -33.11 -3.65 -2.53
C GLY A 110 -33.47 -2.18 -2.31
N GLN A 111 -32.67 -1.23 -2.79
CA GLN A 111 -33.01 0.20 -2.73
C GLN A 111 -33.78 0.65 -3.97
N SER A 112 -34.70 1.60 -3.79
CA SER A 112 -35.43 2.21 -4.91
C SER A 112 -34.50 3.03 -5.81
N ASP A 113 -34.86 3.16 -7.09
CA ASP A 113 -34.11 3.94 -8.08
C ASP A 113 -33.80 5.35 -7.59
N ALA A 114 -34.75 6.02 -6.95
CA ALA A 114 -34.55 7.35 -6.40
C ALA A 114 -33.43 7.39 -5.34
N LYS A 115 -33.37 6.37 -4.46
CA LYS A 115 -32.33 6.26 -3.44
C LYS A 115 -30.99 5.88 -4.06
N SER A 116 -30.98 4.96 -5.03
CA SER A 116 -29.79 4.56 -5.78
C SER A 116 -29.17 5.74 -6.54
N ARG A 117 -29.98 6.57 -7.22
CA ARG A 117 -29.53 7.80 -7.88
C ARG A 117 -28.93 8.80 -6.89
N LYS A 118 -29.57 8.99 -5.73
CA LYS A 118 -29.02 9.86 -4.68
C LYS A 118 -27.66 9.36 -4.17
N ARG A 119 -27.50 8.04 -4.01
CA ARG A 119 -26.22 7.45 -3.58
C ARG A 119 -25.12 7.69 -4.60
N LEU A 120 -25.37 7.43 -5.89
CA LEU A 120 -24.38 7.70 -6.93
C LEU A 120 -23.98 9.18 -7.01
N ALA A 121 -24.88 10.11 -6.66
CA ALA A 121 -24.54 11.54 -6.58
C ALA A 121 -23.76 11.94 -5.31
N THR A 122 -23.57 11.03 -4.34
CA THR A 122 -22.93 11.33 -3.06
C THR A 122 -21.46 10.93 -3.09
N VAL A 123 -20.58 11.93 -2.88
CA VAL A 123 -19.15 11.76 -2.62
C VAL A 123 -18.90 12.01 -1.13
N VAL A 124 -18.01 11.22 -0.53
CA VAL A 124 -17.66 11.27 0.89
C VAL A 124 -16.15 11.36 1.05
N ARG A 125 -15.72 12.10 2.06
CA ARG A 125 -14.37 12.10 2.60
C ARG A 125 -14.41 11.43 3.97
N GLU A 126 -13.46 10.53 4.22
CA GLU A 126 -13.26 9.85 5.50
C GLU A 126 -11.85 10.20 5.97
N ASP A 127 -11.73 11.01 7.02
CA ASP A 127 -10.47 11.72 7.31
C ASP A 127 -9.32 10.78 7.73
N ASN A 128 -9.62 9.61 8.31
CA ASN A 128 -8.62 8.61 8.64
C ASN A 128 -7.93 8.01 7.40
N ARG A 129 -8.51 8.14 6.19
CA ARG A 129 -7.85 7.72 4.93
C ARG A 129 -6.71 8.65 4.50
N TYR A 130 -6.61 9.84 5.09
CA TYR A 130 -5.68 10.90 4.66
C TYR A 130 -4.45 10.98 5.56
N ILE A 131 -3.97 9.83 6.03
CA ILE A 131 -2.84 9.74 6.96
C ILE A 131 -1.61 9.08 6.32
N LEU A 132 -0.44 9.58 6.68
CA LEU A 132 0.83 8.86 6.52
C LEU A 132 1.45 8.69 7.91
N VAL A 133 1.62 7.44 8.32
CA VAL A 133 2.09 7.06 9.66
C VAL A 133 3.53 6.57 9.58
N ARG A 134 4.37 7.02 10.51
CA ARG A 134 5.72 6.50 10.75
C ARG A 134 5.80 5.88 12.14
N LEU A 135 6.19 4.61 12.23
CA LEU A 135 6.26 3.85 13.47
C LEU A 135 7.69 3.34 13.72
N PRO A 136 8.31 3.63 14.88
CA PRO A 136 9.57 2.99 15.26
C PRO A 136 9.44 1.47 15.28
N LEU A 137 10.34 0.77 14.57
CA LEU A 137 10.53 -0.67 14.67
C LEU A 137 11.66 -0.99 15.66
N VAL A 138 11.36 -1.92 16.56
CA VAL A 138 12.29 -2.51 17.53
C VAL A 138 12.20 -4.04 17.46
N THR A 139 13.16 -4.72 18.06
CA THR A 139 13.09 -6.17 18.29
C THR A 139 12.24 -6.42 19.54
N GLY A 140 11.15 -7.17 19.39
CA GLY A 140 10.30 -7.58 20.51
C GLY A 140 10.94 -8.66 21.37
N ASP A 141 10.29 -8.99 22.49
CA ASP A 141 10.74 -10.02 23.43
C ASP A 141 10.79 -11.43 22.80
N ASP A 142 10.01 -11.64 21.73
CA ASP A 142 9.98 -12.85 20.89
C ASP A 142 11.10 -12.90 19.84
N GLY A 143 11.96 -11.87 19.78
CA GLY A 143 13.01 -11.73 18.77
C GLY A 143 12.49 -11.28 17.40
N LEU A 144 11.21 -10.93 17.27
CA LEU A 144 10.59 -10.53 16.02
C LEU A 144 10.35 -9.01 15.97
N PRO A 145 10.24 -8.40 14.77
CA PRO A 145 9.93 -6.99 14.63
C PRO A 145 8.64 -6.59 15.35
N ARG A 146 8.69 -5.47 16.08
CA ARG A 146 7.55 -4.88 16.79
C ARG A 146 7.55 -3.37 16.59
N VAL A 147 6.37 -2.81 16.30
CA VAL A 147 6.18 -1.35 16.31
C VAL A 147 5.88 -0.85 17.72
N VAL A 148 6.41 0.32 18.06
CA VAL A 148 6.25 0.96 19.38
C VAL A 148 5.96 2.45 19.22
N ALA A 149 5.38 3.08 20.24
CA ALA A 149 5.11 4.52 20.22
C ALA A 149 6.40 5.34 20.31
N GLU A 150 7.39 4.86 21.07
CA GLU A 150 8.66 5.54 21.31
C GLU A 150 9.82 4.52 21.41
N ASP A 151 10.99 4.88 20.88
CA ASP A 151 12.26 4.16 21.05
C ASP A 151 13.44 5.14 21.02
N GLY A 152 13.98 5.47 22.19
CA GLY A 152 15.00 6.52 22.32
C GLY A 152 14.48 7.86 21.78
N ASP A 153 15.18 8.43 20.80
CA ASP A 153 14.79 9.69 20.14
C ASP A 153 13.75 9.50 19.02
N ARG A 154 13.27 8.27 18.80
CA ARG A 154 12.31 7.93 17.76
C ARG A 154 10.90 7.93 18.34
N THR A 155 10.00 8.77 17.79
CA THR A 155 8.58 8.83 18.17
C THR A 155 7.70 8.47 16.97
N ALA A 156 6.66 7.68 17.22
CA ALA A 156 5.60 7.41 16.26
C ALA A 156 4.86 8.70 15.90
N ALA A 157 4.69 8.96 14.61
CA ALA A 157 4.22 10.25 14.14
C ALA A 157 3.34 10.13 12.89
N VAL A 158 2.47 11.11 12.68
CA VAL A 158 1.47 11.14 11.59
C VAL A 158 1.51 12.45 10.83
N LEU A 159 1.39 12.36 9.51
CA LEU A 159 1.00 13.45 8.62
C LEU A 159 -0.50 13.33 8.33
N GLY A 160 -1.24 14.45 8.24
CA GLY A 160 -2.69 14.45 7.98
C GLY A 160 -3.57 14.59 9.22
N LEU A 161 -3.05 15.19 10.31
CA LEU A 161 -3.85 15.52 11.50
C LEU A 161 -4.49 16.92 11.42
N ASP A 162 -4.10 17.69 10.41
CA ASP A 162 -4.49 19.06 10.15
C ASP A 162 -4.62 19.21 8.62
N GLU A 163 -4.61 20.44 8.11
CA GLU A 163 -4.50 20.73 6.66
C GLU A 163 -3.08 20.46 6.12
N ASP A 164 -2.53 19.28 6.41
CA ASP A 164 -1.16 18.87 6.07
C ASP A 164 -1.03 17.46 5.46
N SER A 165 -2.13 16.86 5.00
CA SER A 165 -2.11 15.54 4.34
C SER A 165 -1.35 15.56 3.00
N LEU A 166 -1.12 14.38 2.40
CA LEU A 166 -0.49 14.31 1.07
C LEU A 166 -1.32 15.01 -0.01
N THR A 167 -2.65 15.03 0.11
CA THR A 167 -3.50 15.79 -0.84
C THR A 167 -3.41 17.29 -0.64
N ASP A 168 -3.16 17.76 0.59
CA ASP A 168 -2.95 19.19 0.87
C ASP A 168 -1.60 19.64 0.29
N LEU A 169 -0.58 18.78 0.38
CA LEU A 169 0.73 19.00 -0.24
C LEU A 169 0.62 19.15 -1.78
N LEU A 170 -0.35 18.48 -2.40
CA LEU A 170 -0.58 18.44 -3.84
C LEU A 170 -1.63 19.44 -4.33
N ALA A 171 -2.17 20.29 -3.45
CA ALA A 171 -3.31 21.18 -3.73
C ALA A 171 -3.08 22.12 -4.93
N ASP A 172 -1.83 22.55 -5.14
CA ASP A 172 -1.43 23.45 -6.21
C ASP A 172 -0.66 22.75 -7.35
N ASP A 173 -0.55 21.40 -7.34
CA ASP A 173 0.13 20.67 -8.41
C ASP A 173 -0.67 20.79 -9.73
N PRO A 174 -0.07 21.26 -10.83
CA PRO A 174 -0.80 21.52 -12.07
C PRO A 174 -1.32 20.25 -12.76
N HIS A 175 -0.77 19.07 -12.44
CA HIS A 175 -1.20 17.79 -12.99
C HIS A 175 -2.25 17.10 -12.10
N LEU A 176 -2.08 17.17 -10.77
CA LEU A 176 -2.86 16.41 -9.80
C LEU A 176 -4.01 17.20 -9.17
N ALA A 177 -3.89 18.52 -9.02
CA ALA A 177 -4.94 19.35 -8.43
C ALA A 177 -6.33 19.17 -9.09
N PRO A 178 -6.46 19.01 -10.43
CA PRO A 178 -7.76 18.76 -11.06
C PRO A 178 -8.47 17.47 -10.58
N PHE A 179 -7.73 16.51 -10.02
CA PHE A 179 -8.22 15.20 -9.63
C PHE A 179 -8.54 15.08 -8.13
N LEU A 180 -8.15 16.06 -7.30
CA LEU A 180 -8.36 16.05 -5.84
C LEU A 180 -9.85 16.03 -5.45
N SER A 181 -10.73 16.55 -6.31
CA SER A 181 -12.18 16.57 -6.09
C SER A 181 -12.92 15.37 -6.69
N ILE A 182 -12.20 14.46 -7.35
CA ILE A 182 -12.75 13.30 -8.04
C ILE A 182 -12.60 12.07 -7.13
N PRO A 183 -13.63 11.20 -7.00
CA PRO A 183 -13.50 9.94 -6.29
C PRO A 183 -12.48 8.97 -6.91
N SER A 184 -11.82 8.13 -6.10
CA SER A 184 -10.78 7.19 -6.57
C SER A 184 -11.25 6.28 -7.69
N LYS A 185 -12.41 5.64 -7.54
CA LYS A 185 -12.98 4.74 -8.56
C LYS A 185 -13.50 5.48 -9.81
N ASP A 186 -13.44 6.81 -9.84
CA ASP A 186 -13.70 7.68 -11.00
C ASP A 186 -12.40 8.28 -11.57
N ASN A 187 -11.23 7.67 -11.29
CA ASN A 187 -9.88 8.14 -11.66
C ASN A 187 -9.42 9.40 -10.90
N GLY A 188 -9.95 9.65 -9.70
CA GLY A 188 -9.41 10.62 -8.77
C GLY A 188 -8.13 10.16 -8.08
N ILE A 189 -7.64 10.94 -7.10
CA ILE A 189 -6.48 10.55 -6.28
C ILE A 189 -6.80 9.26 -5.52
N ASP A 190 -5.88 8.31 -5.63
CA ASP A 190 -5.89 7.06 -4.89
C ASP A 190 -4.47 6.54 -4.73
N ILE A 191 -3.97 6.55 -3.51
CA ILE A 191 -2.65 6.04 -3.14
C ILE A 191 -2.80 4.57 -2.81
N GLU A 192 -2.02 3.71 -3.46
CA GLU A 192 -1.94 2.29 -3.09
C GLU A 192 -0.49 1.83 -2.91
N GLY A 193 0.45 2.39 -3.66
CA GLY A 193 1.86 2.08 -3.51
C GLY A 193 2.61 2.96 -2.50
N ILE A 194 3.45 2.34 -1.67
CA ILE A 194 4.49 3.05 -0.92
C ILE A 194 5.79 2.26 -0.85
N ALA A 195 6.89 2.94 -1.11
CA ALA A 195 8.24 2.41 -0.90
C ALA A 195 9.10 3.43 -0.15
N ALA A 196 10.00 2.94 0.69
CA ALA A 196 10.94 3.77 1.44
C ALA A 196 12.37 3.46 1.00
N HIS A 197 13.13 4.49 0.66
CA HIS A 197 14.56 4.38 0.36
C HIS A 197 15.31 5.54 1.00
N GLY A 198 16.32 5.23 1.84
CA GLY A 198 17.01 6.26 2.62
C GLY A 198 16.03 7.03 3.51
N ASP A 199 15.99 8.36 3.35
CA ASP A 199 15.04 9.26 4.02
C ASP A 199 13.87 9.73 3.11
N ARG A 200 13.74 9.14 1.93
CA ARG A 200 12.68 9.42 0.95
C ARG A 200 11.59 8.36 0.99
N LEU A 201 10.37 8.79 0.67
CA LEU A 201 9.24 7.92 0.37
C LEU A 201 8.78 8.15 -1.07
N TYR A 202 8.51 7.04 -1.75
CA TYR A 202 7.89 7.00 -3.07
C TYR A 202 6.44 6.56 -2.87
N ILE A 203 5.51 7.36 -3.35
CA ILE A 203 4.07 7.20 -3.19
C ILE A 203 3.47 6.93 -4.58
N GLY A 204 3.02 5.71 -4.80
CA GLY A 204 2.43 5.27 -6.06
C GLY A 204 0.94 5.52 -6.10
N LEU A 205 0.47 6.18 -7.17
CA LEU A 205 -0.95 6.43 -7.37
C LEU A 205 -1.57 5.35 -8.28
N ARG A 206 -2.64 4.70 -7.79
CA ARG A 206 -3.52 3.92 -8.67
C ARG A 206 -4.26 4.86 -9.62
N GLY A 207 -4.72 5.99 -9.10
CA GLY A 207 -5.36 7.06 -9.86
C GLY A 207 -4.86 8.42 -9.38
N PRO A 208 -4.81 9.44 -10.25
CA PRO A 208 -5.21 9.41 -11.66
C PRO A 208 -4.14 8.80 -12.58
N VAL A 209 -4.59 8.23 -13.70
CA VAL A 209 -3.73 7.95 -14.86
C VAL A 209 -3.91 9.05 -15.91
N LEU A 210 -2.82 9.74 -16.27
CA LEU A 210 -2.82 10.94 -17.10
C LEU A 210 -2.50 10.62 -18.56
N ARG A 211 -3.53 10.46 -19.39
CA ARG A 211 -3.35 10.10 -20.81
C ARG A 211 -2.44 8.87 -21.00
N GLY A 212 -2.59 7.88 -20.11
CA GLY A 212 -1.80 6.65 -20.13
C GLY A 212 -0.61 6.61 -19.16
N TRP A 213 -0.24 7.75 -18.57
CA TRP A 213 0.90 7.86 -17.67
C TRP A 213 0.48 7.72 -16.22
N ALA A 214 1.05 6.74 -15.51
CA ALA A 214 0.90 6.61 -14.08
C ALA A 214 1.74 7.67 -13.36
N VAL A 215 1.36 8.00 -12.13
CA VAL A 215 2.04 9.04 -11.34
C VAL A 215 2.60 8.44 -10.07
N LEU A 216 3.86 8.75 -9.80
CA LEU A 216 4.53 8.50 -8.54
C LEU A 216 4.96 9.82 -7.94
N VAL A 217 4.71 10.02 -6.64
CA VAL A 217 5.09 11.21 -5.89
C VAL A 217 6.22 10.85 -4.94
N GLU A 218 7.33 11.57 -5.04
CA GLU A 218 8.47 11.45 -4.12
C GLU A 218 8.39 12.55 -3.06
N ILE A 219 8.53 12.18 -1.78
CA ILE A 219 8.55 13.11 -0.65
C ILE A 219 9.66 12.76 0.33
N ARG A 220 10.01 13.74 1.18
CA ARG A 220 10.88 13.53 2.33
C ARG A 220 10.15 13.90 3.63
N PRO A 221 9.59 12.94 4.35
CA PRO A 221 8.92 13.21 5.62
C PRO A 221 9.93 13.47 6.75
N GLY A 222 9.62 14.41 7.63
CA GLY A 222 10.39 14.71 8.84
C GLY A 222 9.49 14.96 10.03
N THR A 223 10.05 14.85 11.24
CA THR A 223 9.33 15.20 12.47
C THR A 223 8.98 16.69 12.47
N HIS A 224 7.76 17.02 12.88
CA HIS A 224 7.35 18.41 13.04
C HIS A 224 8.13 19.06 14.21
N PRO A 225 8.68 20.28 14.04
CA PRO A 225 9.60 20.87 15.03
C PRO A 225 8.95 21.18 16.38
N ASN A 226 7.63 21.36 16.41
CA ASN A 226 6.88 21.72 17.61
C ASN A 226 6.04 20.56 18.16
N ASP A 227 6.05 19.39 17.50
CA ASP A 227 5.25 18.23 17.93
C ASP A 227 5.90 16.94 17.40
N SER A 228 6.46 16.14 18.30
CA SER A 228 7.15 14.90 17.93
C SER A 228 6.23 13.81 17.39
N ARG A 229 4.91 13.92 17.62
CA ARG A 229 3.88 13.00 17.11
C ARG A 229 3.32 13.42 15.76
N ARG A 230 3.79 14.54 15.20
CA ARG A 230 3.44 15.01 13.85
C ARG A 230 4.60 14.87 12.90
N LEU A 231 4.27 14.57 11.65
CA LEU A 231 5.19 14.67 10.52
C LEU A 231 4.97 15.99 9.77
N ARG A 232 5.91 16.33 8.91
CA ARG A 232 5.79 17.36 7.86
C ARG A 232 6.60 16.93 6.64
N ALA A 233 6.22 17.41 5.47
CA ALA A 233 7.11 17.35 4.31
C ALA A 233 8.33 18.27 4.53
N LEU A 234 9.51 17.79 4.17
CA LEU A 234 10.77 18.53 4.17
C LEU A 234 11.18 18.82 2.72
N PRO A 235 11.99 19.87 2.49
CA PRO A 235 12.56 20.09 1.17
C PRO A 235 13.44 18.93 0.70
N LEU A 236 13.30 18.59 -0.58
CA LEU A 236 14.14 17.63 -1.30
C LEU A 236 15.48 18.27 -1.66
N ASP A 237 16.56 17.49 -1.63
CA ASP A 237 17.88 17.86 -2.17
C ASP A 237 18.48 19.21 -1.70
N GLY A 238 18.04 19.71 -0.54
CA GLY A 238 18.42 21.04 -0.04
C GLY A 238 17.81 22.21 -0.81
N GLY A 239 16.86 21.93 -1.70
CA GLY A 239 16.07 22.90 -2.46
C GLY A 239 14.89 23.47 -1.67
N LYS A 240 13.85 23.91 -2.39
CA LYS A 240 12.60 24.44 -1.82
C LYS A 240 11.39 23.53 -2.05
N ASP A 241 11.47 22.65 -3.03
CA ASP A 241 10.38 21.77 -3.40
C ASP A 241 10.19 20.70 -2.32
N LEU A 242 8.95 20.51 -1.88
CA LEU A 242 8.58 19.58 -0.81
C LEU A 242 8.24 18.18 -1.33
N TYR A 243 8.02 18.07 -2.64
CA TYR A 243 7.77 16.83 -3.35
C TYR A 243 8.28 16.94 -4.78
N ARG A 244 8.30 15.80 -5.48
CA ARG A 244 8.47 15.72 -6.93
C ARG A 244 7.56 14.66 -7.51
N THR A 245 7.25 14.79 -8.80
CA THR A 245 6.47 13.80 -9.55
C THR A 245 7.33 13.07 -10.56
N HIS A 246 7.08 11.77 -10.70
CA HIS A 246 7.58 10.92 -11.78
C HIS A 246 6.38 10.37 -12.54
N PHE A 247 6.50 10.29 -13.86
CA PHE A 247 5.45 9.78 -14.74
C PHE A 247 5.95 8.54 -15.45
N LEU A 248 5.24 7.42 -15.28
CA LEU A 248 5.64 6.13 -15.82
C LEU A 248 4.66 5.70 -16.93
N ASP A 249 5.17 5.32 -18.10
CA ASP A 249 4.36 4.72 -19.16
C ASP A 249 4.06 3.25 -18.84
N LEU A 250 3.08 3.04 -17.95
CA LEU A 250 2.54 1.73 -17.57
C LEU A 250 1.39 1.31 -18.51
N ARG A 251 1.38 1.82 -19.75
CA ARG A 251 0.39 1.47 -20.79
C ARG A 251 -1.06 1.69 -20.36
N GLY A 252 -1.30 2.73 -19.58
CA GLY A 252 -2.64 3.08 -19.07
C GLY A 252 -3.05 2.41 -17.76
N LEU A 253 -2.16 1.65 -17.13
CA LEU A 253 -2.35 1.11 -15.78
C LEU A 253 -1.84 2.11 -14.73
N GLY A 254 -2.43 2.06 -13.54
CA GLY A 254 -1.97 2.76 -12.34
C GLY A 254 -1.03 1.90 -11.49
N ILE A 255 -0.51 2.48 -10.41
CA ILE A 255 0.35 1.80 -9.45
C ILE A 255 -0.51 1.25 -8.31
N ARG A 256 -0.47 -0.07 -8.10
CA ARG A 256 -1.16 -0.79 -7.02
C ARG A 256 -0.28 -1.01 -5.80
N ASP A 257 1.01 -1.32 -6.01
CA ASP A 257 1.98 -1.40 -4.91
C ASP A 257 3.40 -1.09 -5.42
N LEU A 258 4.28 -0.70 -4.51
CA LEU A 258 5.69 -0.45 -4.73
C LEU A 258 6.54 -1.33 -3.83
N CYS A 259 7.53 -2.03 -4.37
CA CYS A 259 8.35 -2.96 -3.61
C CYS A 259 9.84 -2.78 -3.91
N PRO A 260 10.63 -2.26 -2.95
CA PRO A 260 12.07 -2.11 -3.13
C PRO A 260 12.76 -3.45 -3.44
N HIS A 261 13.69 -3.44 -4.39
CA HIS A 261 14.48 -4.62 -4.77
C HIS A 261 15.92 -4.20 -5.12
N GLY A 262 16.78 -4.11 -4.11
CA GLY A 262 18.11 -3.52 -4.27
C GLY A 262 17.99 -2.02 -4.56
N ASP A 263 18.65 -1.57 -5.64
CA ASP A 263 18.55 -0.19 -6.13
C ASP A 263 17.35 0.01 -7.09
N ASP A 264 16.66 -1.07 -7.44
CA ASP A 264 15.49 -1.06 -8.32
C ASP A 264 14.19 -0.96 -7.51
N LEU A 265 13.12 -0.57 -8.18
CA LEU A 265 11.77 -0.57 -7.64
C LEU A 265 10.88 -1.48 -8.48
N LEU A 266 10.24 -2.45 -7.83
CA LEU A 266 9.19 -3.24 -8.44
C LEU A 266 7.86 -2.51 -8.26
N VAL A 267 7.06 -2.50 -9.31
CA VAL A 267 5.77 -1.83 -9.39
C VAL A 267 4.73 -2.88 -9.74
N LEU A 268 3.77 -3.10 -8.84
CA LEU A 268 2.54 -3.80 -9.18
C LEU A 268 1.62 -2.82 -9.89
N THR A 269 1.14 -3.18 -11.07
CA THR A 269 0.33 -2.30 -11.91
C THR A 269 -1.05 -2.89 -12.13
N GLY A 270 -2.08 -2.05 -12.21
CA GLY A 270 -3.44 -2.52 -12.51
C GLY A 270 -4.38 -1.39 -12.94
N PRO A 271 -5.65 -1.69 -13.26
CA PRO A 271 -6.63 -0.68 -13.67
C PRO A 271 -6.85 0.41 -12.60
N SER A 272 -7.02 1.66 -13.03
CA SER A 272 -7.22 2.81 -12.12
C SER A 272 -8.65 3.01 -11.63
N MET A 273 -9.62 2.29 -12.19
CA MET A 273 -11.04 2.38 -11.87
C MET A 273 -11.58 1.01 -11.44
N ASP A 274 -12.90 0.89 -11.25
CA ASP A 274 -13.61 -0.29 -10.75
C ASP A 274 -13.64 -1.50 -11.71
N LEU A 275 -12.86 -1.48 -12.81
CA LEU A 275 -12.87 -2.54 -13.81
C LEU A 275 -11.80 -3.58 -13.54
N ASP A 276 -12.10 -4.83 -13.85
CA ASP A 276 -11.11 -5.91 -13.89
C ASP A 276 -10.30 -5.84 -15.19
N GLY A 277 -9.00 -6.07 -15.07
CA GLY A 277 -8.11 -5.90 -16.21
C GLY A 277 -6.68 -6.33 -15.92
N PRO A 278 -5.78 -6.10 -16.89
CA PRO A 278 -4.41 -6.58 -16.82
C PRO A 278 -3.69 -6.15 -15.55
N VAL A 279 -3.05 -7.11 -14.88
CA VAL A 279 -2.17 -6.88 -13.75
C VAL A 279 -0.76 -7.33 -14.13
N GLN A 280 0.23 -6.46 -13.93
CA GLN A 280 1.62 -6.74 -14.29
C GLN A 280 2.55 -6.39 -13.14
N VAL A 281 3.69 -7.08 -13.08
CA VAL A 281 4.84 -6.66 -12.29
C VAL A 281 5.89 -6.07 -13.22
N VAL A 282 6.23 -4.82 -12.96
CA VAL A 282 7.19 -4.03 -13.74
C VAL A 282 8.38 -3.66 -12.85
N ARG A 283 9.59 -3.67 -13.40
CA ARG A 283 10.79 -3.19 -12.73
C ARG A 283 11.23 -1.86 -13.33
N TRP A 284 11.34 -0.86 -12.47
CA TRP A 284 12.02 0.40 -12.75
C TRP A 284 13.44 0.34 -12.19
N ARG A 285 14.42 0.26 -13.09
CA ARG A 285 15.82 0.06 -12.72
C ARG A 285 16.44 1.33 -12.18
N GLY A 286 17.19 1.23 -11.08
CA GLY A 286 17.88 2.37 -10.47
C GLY A 286 16.94 3.46 -9.91
N ALA A 287 15.65 3.15 -9.71
CA ALA A 287 14.65 4.09 -9.22
C ALA A 287 15.04 4.77 -7.90
N ALA A 288 15.76 4.05 -7.03
CA ALA A 288 16.27 4.57 -5.77
C ALA A 288 17.30 5.71 -5.92
N THR A 289 17.88 5.84 -7.12
CA THR A 289 18.93 6.82 -7.43
C THR A 289 18.44 7.96 -8.32
N ALA A 290 17.16 7.97 -8.70
CA ALA A 290 16.56 9.05 -9.48
C ALA A 290 16.63 10.37 -8.70
N ASP A 291 17.40 11.33 -9.22
CA ASP A 291 17.67 12.64 -8.58
C ASP A 291 16.96 13.80 -9.29
N ALA A 292 16.18 13.51 -10.33
CA ALA A 292 15.36 14.44 -11.10
C ALA A 292 13.88 14.00 -11.16
N ALA A 293 12.98 14.92 -11.53
CA ALA A 293 11.63 14.55 -11.92
C ALA A 293 11.74 13.85 -13.28
N GLU A 294 11.18 12.63 -13.40
CA GLU A 294 11.42 11.78 -14.57
C GLU A 294 10.13 11.48 -15.34
N ILE A 295 10.27 11.45 -16.66
CA ILE A 295 9.35 10.78 -17.56
C ILE A 295 10.02 9.45 -17.89
N VAL A 296 9.48 8.36 -17.36
CA VAL A 296 10.03 7.02 -17.53
C VAL A 296 9.22 6.31 -18.62
N THR A 297 9.84 6.12 -19.78
CA THR A 297 9.16 5.54 -20.94
C THR A 297 9.07 4.01 -20.83
N SER A 298 8.18 3.39 -21.60
CA SER A 298 7.94 1.94 -21.51
C SER A 298 9.12 1.08 -21.95
N ASP A 299 10.13 1.64 -22.62
CA ASP A 299 11.40 0.97 -22.95
C ASP A 299 12.42 0.99 -21.80
N GLU A 300 12.26 1.90 -20.83
CA GLU A 300 13.05 1.96 -19.60
C GLU A 300 12.48 1.05 -18.49
N LEU A 301 11.26 0.55 -18.70
CA LEU A 301 10.51 -0.29 -17.78
C LEU A 301 10.56 -1.75 -18.22
N GLU A 302 11.12 -2.61 -17.37
CA GLU A 302 11.20 -4.04 -17.63
C GLU A 302 9.94 -4.74 -17.11
N VAL A 303 9.12 -5.28 -18.01
CA VAL A 303 7.97 -6.10 -17.63
C VAL A 303 8.47 -7.48 -17.20
N LEU A 304 8.29 -7.84 -15.93
CA LEU A 304 8.69 -9.15 -15.40
C LEU A 304 7.67 -10.23 -15.74
N GLY A 305 6.38 -9.90 -15.70
CA GLY A 305 5.31 -10.82 -16.11
C GLY A 305 3.92 -10.34 -15.73
N ASP A 306 2.91 -11.03 -16.28
CA ASP A 306 1.50 -10.81 -16.01
C ASP A 306 1.00 -11.70 -14.87
N LEU A 307 0.27 -11.12 -13.93
CA LEU A 307 -0.41 -11.82 -12.84
C LEU A 307 -1.83 -12.24 -13.29
N PRO A 308 -2.33 -13.40 -12.82
CA PRO A 308 -3.72 -13.76 -13.04
C PRO A 308 -4.64 -12.80 -12.27
N TYR A 309 -5.80 -12.52 -12.85
CA TYR A 309 -6.89 -11.74 -12.24
C TYR A 309 -8.24 -12.37 -12.62
N GLY A 310 -9.24 -12.19 -11.77
CA GLY A 310 -10.59 -12.74 -11.94
C GLY A 310 -11.61 -11.75 -12.52
N ASP A 311 -12.90 -12.08 -12.38
CA ASP A 311 -14.05 -11.22 -12.73
C ASP A 311 -14.79 -10.91 -11.42
N GLY A 312 -14.46 -9.76 -10.82
CA GLY A 312 -14.88 -9.33 -9.50
C GLY A 312 -14.21 -10.05 -8.33
N ASP A 313 -13.13 -10.81 -8.57
CA ASP A 313 -12.32 -11.47 -7.55
C ASP A 313 -10.83 -11.54 -7.93
N ASP A 314 -10.00 -11.96 -6.96
CA ASP A 314 -8.55 -12.11 -7.13
C ASP A 314 -7.86 -10.81 -7.60
N HIS A 315 -8.21 -9.68 -6.98
CA HIS A 315 -7.54 -8.41 -7.23
C HIS A 315 -6.20 -8.39 -6.52
N ALA A 316 -5.10 -8.53 -7.26
CA ALA A 316 -3.77 -8.40 -6.66
C ALA A 316 -3.54 -6.94 -6.25
N GLU A 317 -3.37 -6.71 -4.94
CA GLU A 317 -3.20 -5.37 -4.38
C GLU A 317 -1.82 -5.16 -3.74
N GLY A 318 -1.12 -6.23 -3.31
CA GLY A 318 0.19 -6.08 -2.65
C GLY A 318 1.24 -7.11 -3.07
N ILE A 319 2.50 -6.68 -3.11
CA ILE A 319 3.67 -7.52 -3.41
C ILE A 319 4.82 -7.37 -2.40
N ALA A 320 5.39 -8.50 -1.97
CA ALA A 320 6.59 -8.52 -1.14
C ALA A 320 7.66 -9.45 -1.74
N VAL A 321 8.88 -8.93 -1.92
CA VAL A 321 10.04 -9.77 -2.25
C VAL A 321 10.30 -10.73 -1.10
N LEU A 322 10.42 -12.03 -1.40
CA LEU A 322 10.74 -13.09 -0.45
C LEU A 322 12.25 -13.35 -0.38
N ASP A 323 12.79 -13.36 0.84
CA ASP A 323 14.18 -13.77 1.11
C ASP A 323 14.35 -15.30 1.13
N GLU A 324 14.36 -15.91 -0.07
CA GLU A 324 14.33 -17.38 -0.26
C GLU A 324 15.44 -17.89 -1.18
N GLY A 325 16.63 -17.32 -1.07
CA GLY A 325 17.79 -17.71 -1.88
C GLY A 325 17.79 -17.08 -3.28
N PRO A 326 18.43 -17.70 -4.29
CA PRO A 326 18.66 -17.05 -5.58
C PRO A 326 17.38 -16.91 -6.41
N GLY A 327 17.30 -15.79 -7.12
CA GLY A 327 16.15 -15.41 -7.97
C GLY A 327 15.19 -14.47 -7.26
N THR A 328 14.34 -13.78 -8.03
CA THR A 328 13.30 -12.91 -7.47
C THR A 328 12.01 -13.71 -7.32
N ARG A 329 11.58 -13.90 -6.07
CA ARG A 329 10.27 -14.44 -5.72
C ARG A 329 9.45 -13.35 -5.05
N LEU A 330 8.20 -13.19 -5.47
CA LEU A 330 7.26 -12.27 -4.84
C LEU A 330 6.12 -13.06 -4.22
N LEU A 331 5.79 -12.72 -2.98
CA LEU A 331 4.48 -12.99 -2.42
C LEU A 331 3.49 -11.98 -3.00
N VAL A 332 2.32 -12.45 -3.42
CA VAL A 332 1.22 -11.63 -3.91
C VAL A 332 0.01 -11.85 -3.02
N VAL A 333 -0.54 -10.77 -2.46
CA VAL A 333 -1.79 -10.77 -1.69
C VAL A 333 -2.92 -10.14 -2.49
N TYR A 334 -4.15 -10.47 -2.12
CA TYR A 334 -5.33 -10.15 -2.89
C TYR A 334 -6.40 -9.49 -2.03
N ASP A 335 -7.05 -8.47 -2.58
CA ASP A 335 -8.39 -8.05 -2.18
C ASP A 335 -9.43 -8.95 -2.87
N SER A 336 -10.58 -9.09 -2.22
CA SER A 336 -11.73 -9.86 -2.73
C SER A 336 -11.29 -11.24 -3.25
N PRO A 337 -10.61 -12.07 -2.45
CA PRO A 337 -10.07 -13.34 -2.90
C PRO A 337 -11.21 -14.24 -3.37
N SER A 338 -10.99 -14.93 -4.49
CA SER A 338 -11.93 -15.91 -5.01
C SER A 338 -12.21 -16.99 -3.95
N PRO A 339 -13.38 -17.65 -3.99
CA PRO A 339 -13.69 -18.75 -3.07
C PRO A 339 -12.65 -19.87 -3.05
N GLU A 340 -11.87 -20.05 -4.13
CA GLU A 340 -10.78 -21.04 -4.21
C GLU A 340 -9.55 -20.69 -3.35
N ARG A 341 -9.39 -19.40 -2.98
CA ARG A 341 -8.33 -18.94 -2.08
C ARG A 341 -8.71 -19.01 -0.60
N LEU A 342 -9.98 -19.32 -0.29
CA LEU A 342 -10.45 -19.46 1.08
C LEU A 342 -10.31 -20.91 1.54
N THR A 343 -9.52 -21.15 2.58
CA THR A 343 -9.31 -22.50 3.10
C THR A 343 -10.43 -22.90 4.08
N PRO A 344 -10.76 -24.19 4.23
CA PRO A 344 -11.83 -24.64 5.14
C PRO A 344 -11.65 -24.25 6.61
N ASP A 345 -10.41 -23.98 7.02
CA ASP A 345 -10.04 -23.53 8.37
C ASP A 345 -9.94 -22.00 8.51
N GLY A 346 -10.39 -21.25 7.49
CA GLY A 346 -10.50 -19.78 7.49
C GLY A 346 -9.17 -19.06 7.25
N GLY A 347 -8.25 -19.68 6.53
CA GLY A 347 -7.05 -19.02 5.98
C GLY A 347 -7.30 -18.49 4.58
N VAL A 348 -6.41 -17.60 4.13
CA VAL A 348 -6.42 -17.03 2.78
C VAL A 348 -5.15 -17.43 2.05
N VAL A 349 -5.27 -17.81 0.78
CA VAL A 349 -4.15 -18.27 -0.03
C VAL A 349 -3.53 -17.11 -0.82
N ALA A 350 -2.26 -16.85 -0.54
CA ALA A 350 -1.40 -15.96 -1.32
C ALA A 350 -0.59 -16.76 -2.35
N ASP A 351 -0.25 -16.12 -3.46
CA ASP A 351 0.59 -16.72 -4.49
C ASP A 351 2.06 -16.34 -4.26
N VAL A 352 2.96 -17.29 -4.51
CA VAL A 352 4.39 -17.02 -4.67
C VAL A 352 4.70 -17.14 -6.14
N VAL A 353 5.08 -16.03 -6.75
CA VAL A 353 5.44 -15.95 -8.17
C VAL A 353 6.95 -15.83 -8.34
N SER A 354 7.47 -16.45 -9.39
CA SER A 354 8.85 -16.26 -9.82
C SER A 354 8.91 -15.83 -11.27
N PHE A 355 9.92 -15.01 -11.54
CA PHE A 355 10.21 -14.50 -12.88
C PHE A 355 11.51 -15.12 -13.36
N THR A 356 11.47 -15.77 -14.52
CA THR A 356 12.70 -16.17 -15.22
C THR A 356 13.37 -14.91 -15.73
N GLY A 357 14.52 -14.56 -15.14
CA GLY A 357 15.33 -13.42 -15.57
C GLY A 357 16.01 -13.60 -16.91
#